data_AF-A0A2T7P291-F1
#
_entry.id   AF-A0A2T7P291-F1
#
_cell.length_a   1.000
_cell.length_b   1.000
_cell.length_c   1.000
_cell.angle_alpha   90.00
_cell.angle_beta   90.00
_cell.angle_gamma   90.00
#
_symmetry.space_group_name_H-M   'P 1'
#
loop_
_entity.id
_entity.type
_entity.pdbx_description
1 polymer ?
#
loop_
_entity_poly.entity_id
_entity_poly.type
_entity_poly.pdbx_seq_one_letter_code
_entity_poly.pdbx_strand_id
1 'polypeptide(L)' 'MVKAACVHRDDVVRLHTLTKGRPTRLRVDLGEVNGHRHYAEYTSFRVDGPETNYTLTVSGYSGDAGT' A
#
# COMPACT_ATOMS: atom_id res chain seq x y z
N MET A 1 8.45 14.76 7.08
CA MET A 1 8.86 13.55 7.85
C MET A 1 7.95 12.41 7.40
N VAL A 2 8.44 11.47 6.59
CA VAL A 2 7.67 10.25 6.28
C VAL A 2 7.81 9.33 7.50
N LYS A 3 6.78 9.27 8.34
CA LYS A 3 6.68 8.23 9.37
C LYS A 3 6.35 6.92 8.64
N ALA A 4 7.36 6.11 8.36
CA ALA A 4 7.14 4.69 8.10
C ALA A 4 6.95 4.02 9.46
N ALA A 5 5.74 3.53 9.74
CA ALA A 5 5.54 2.60 10.84
C ALA A 5 6.31 1.32 10.49
N CYS A 6 7.17 0.85 11.38
CA CYS A 6 7.86 -0.44 11.20
C CYS A 6 6.80 -1.54 11.13
N VAL A 7 6.55 -2.07 9.93
CA VAL A 7 5.63 -3.18 9.70
C VAL A 7 6.26 -4.43 10.29
N HIS A 8 5.73 -4.92 11.41
CA HIS A 8 6.16 -6.18 12.01
C HIS A 8 5.76 -7.34 11.08
N ARG A 9 6.43 -8.49 11.19
CA ARG A 9 6.10 -9.68 10.35
C ARG A 9 4.62 -10.08 10.43
N ASP A 10 3.98 -9.85 11.57
CA ASP A 10 2.56 -10.15 11.81
C ASP A 10 1.61 -9.22 11.04
N ASP A 11 2.06 -8.04 10.63
CA ASP A 11 1.22 -7.08 9.93
C ASP A 11 0.97 -7.51 8.48
N VAL A 12 1.88 -8.27 7.87
CA VAL A 12 1.70 -8.80 6.51
C VAL A 12 0.59 -9.87 6.49
N VAL A 13 0.51 -10.69 7.54
CA VAL A 13 -0.57 -11.68 7.73
C VAL A 13 -1.93 -10.99 7.83
N ARG A 14 -1.97 -9.87 8.57
CA ARG A 14 -3.19 -9.05 8.72
C ARG A 14 -3.57 -8.39 7.40
N LEU A 15 -2.61 -7.85 6.64
CA LEU A 15 -2.86 -7.24 5.33
C LEU A 15 -3.43 -8.23 4.31
N HIS A 16 -2.90 -9.44 4.24
CA HIS A 16 -3.50 -10.50 3.43
C HIS A 16 -4.96 -10.75 3.85
N THR A 17 -5.22 -10.88 5.15
CA THR A 17 -6.58 -11.14 5.67
C THR A 17 -7.56 -10.02 5.29
N LEU A 18 -7.12 -8.76 5.34
CA LEU A 18 -7.94 -7.60 4.97
C LEU A 18 -8.23 -7.52 3.46
N THR A 19 -7.29 -7.98 2.62
CA THR A 19 -7.37 -7.80 1.15
C THR A 19 -7.89 -9.03 0.40
N LYS A 20 -7.87 -10.23 1.00
CA LYS A 20 -8.21 -11.51 0.33
C LYS A 20 -9.64 -11.57 -0.22
N GLY A 21 -10.60 -10.90 0.42
CA GLY A 21 -12.03 -11.11 0.18
C GLY A 21 -12.79 -9.97 -0.49
N ARG A 22 -12.15 -8.81 -0.71
CA ARG A 22 -12.83 -7.62 -1.24
C ARG A 22 -11.88 -6.77 -2.09
N PRO A 23 -12.39 -6.16 -3.18
CA PRO A 23 -11.65 -5.12 -3.88
C PRO A 23 -11.22 -4.04 -2.89
N THR A 24 -9.91 -3.85 -2.76
CA THR A 24 -9.32 -2.90 -1.82
C THR A 24 -8.55 -1.86 -2.61
N ARG A 25 -8.68 -0.59 -2.20
CA ARG A 25 -7.89 0.52 -2.74
C ARG A 25 -6.81 0.90 -1.74
N LEU A 26 -5.63 1.24 -2.23
CA LEU A 26 -4.54 1.76 -1.42
C LEU A 26 -4.28 3.21 -1.81
N ARG A 27 -4.29 4.12 -0.82
CA ARG A 27 -3.82 5.50 -0.97
C ARG A 27 -2.59 5.69 -0.09
N VAL A 28 -1.52 6.20 -0.69
CA VAL A 28 -0.28 6.57 -0.02
C VAL A 28 -0.13 8.07 -0.16
N ASP A 29 -0.18 8.80 0.96
CA ASP A 29 0.09 10.23 1.00
C ASP A 29 1.55 10.47 1.43
N LEU A 30 2.30 11.21 0.61
CA LEU A 30 3.70 11.57 0.83
C LEU A 30 3.79 13.06 1.18
N GLY A 31 4.53 13.38 2.23
CA GLY A 31 4.77 14.77 2.64
C GLY A 31 6.25 15.12 2.61
N GLU A 32 6.59 16.15 1.84
CA GLU A 32 7.92 16.75 1.83
C GLU A 32 8.12 17.74 2.99
N VAL A 33 9.38 18.00 3.34
CA VAL A 33 9.74 18.91 4.44
C VAL A 33 9.39 20.37 4.10
N ASN A 34 9.42 20.74 2.82
CA ASN A 34 9.06 22.06 2.30
C ASN A 34 7.54 22.29 2.21
N GLY A 35 6.71 21.33 2.65
CA GLY A 35 5.25 21.44 2.66
C GLY A 35 4.55 20.94 1.41
N HIS A 36 5.28 20.48 0.38
CA HIS A 36 4.66 19.78 -0.75
C HIS A 36 4.08 18.44 -0.30
N ARG A 37 2.93 18.10 -0.87
CA ARG A 37 2.23 16.84 -0.63
C ARG A 37 1.96 16.19 -1.96
N HIS A 38 2.33 14.93 -2.06
CA HIS A 38 2.05 14.07 -3.20
C HIS A 38 1.21 12.88 -2.74
N TYR A 39 0.57 12.20 -3.66
CA TYR A 39 -0.18 11.00 -3.39
C TYR A 39 -0.02 9.97 -4.51
N ALA A 40 -0.16 8.70 -4.13
CA ALA A 40 -0.35 7.58 -5.04
C ALA A 40 -1.61 6.83 -4.63
N GLU A 41 -2.50 6.60 -5.57
CA GLU A 41 -3.68 5.76 -5.38
C GLU A 41 -3.64 4.55 -6.33
N TYR A 42 -3.95 3.37 -5.80
CA TYR A 42 -4.08 2.12 -6.54
C TYR A 42 -5.51 1.60 -6.39
N THR A 43 -6.22 1.51 -7.51
CA THR A 43 -7.61 1.01 -7.53
C THR A 43 -7.75 -0.48 -7.20
N SER A 44 -6.66 -1.25 -7.37
CA SER A 44 -6.55 -2.64 -6.96
C SER A 44 -5.30 -2.81 -6.10
N PHE A 45 -5.48 -3.34 -4.90
CA PHE A 45 -4.41 -3.69 -3.96
C PHE A 45 -4.76 -5.02 -3.29
N ARG A 46 -3.84 -5.99 -3.40
CA ARG A 46 -4.00 -7.31 -2.81
C ARG A 46 -2.65 -7.85 -2.34
N VAL A 47 -2.65 -8.43 -1.15
CA VAL A 47 -1.54 -9.21 -0.62
C VAL A 47 -1.97 -10.68 -0.62
N ASP A 48 -1.23 -11.52 -1.34
CA ASP A 48 -1.50 -12.96 -1.41
C ASP A 48 -1.03 -13.70 -0.15
N GLY A 49 -1.30 -15.01 -0.09
CA GLY A 49 -1.06 -15.79 1.12
C GLY A 49 0.39 -16.25 1.29
N PRO A 50 0.67 -17.01 2.37
CA PRO A 50 1.99 -17.59 2.62
C PRO A 50 2.52 -18.43 1.46
N GLU A 51 1.64 -19.07 0.69
CA GLU A 51 1.97 -19.91 -0.46
C GLU A 51 2.66 -19.14 -1.61
N THR A 52 2.44 -17.83 -1.69
CA THR A 52 3.12 -16.95 -2.66
C THR A 52 4.14 -16.03 -1.99
N ASN A 53 4.54 -16.34 -0.74
CA ASN A 53 5.38 -15.48 0.09
C ASN A 53 4.82 -14.05 0.22
N TYR A 54 3.50 -13.90 0.34
CA TYR A 54 2.83 -12.60 0.45
C TYR A 54 3.10 -11.66 -0.72
N THR A 55 3.09 -12.19 -1.94
CA THR A 55 3.26 -11.39 -3.16
C THR A 55 2.23 -10.25 -3.19
N LEU A 56 2.71 -9.04 -3.47
CA LEU A 56 1.90 -7.84 -3.61
C LEU A 56 1.47 -7.68 -5.07
N THR A 57 0.15 -7.57 -5.30
CA THR A 57 -0.43 -7.23 -6.59
C THR A 57 -1.11 -5.86 -6.50
N VAL A 58 -0.73 -4.93 -7.40
CA VAL A 58 -1.32 -3.59 -7.50
C VAL A 58 -1.62 -3.20 -8.95
N SER A 59 -2.69 -2.44 -9.17
CA SER A 59 -3.01 -1.89 -10.49
C SER A 59 -3.90 -0.64 -10.42
N GLY A 60 -4.03 0.04 -11.56
CA GLY A 60 -4.80 1.29 -11.71
C GLY A 60 -4.22 2.41 -10.86
N TYR A 61 -2.92 2.66 -11.06
CA TYR A 61 -2.21 3.79 -10.45
C TYR A 61 -2.82 5.12 -10.90
N SER A 62 -2.91 6.06 -9.96
CA SER A 62 -3.15 7.48 -10.20
C SER A 62 -2.44 8.31 -9.13
N GLY A 63 -2.21 9.59 -9.40
CA GLY A 63 -1.54 10.51 -8.49
C GLY A 63 -0.29 11.13 -9.07
N ASP A 64 0.45 11.86 -8.24
CA ASP A 64 1.61 12.68 -8.58
C ASP A 64 2.89 12.24 -7.85
N ALA A 65 2.80 11.27 -6.94
CA ALA A 65 3.93 10.74 -6.15
C ALA A 65 5.00 9.97 -6.96
N GLY A 66 4.84 9.83 -8.28
CA GLY A 66 5.73 9.05 -9.15
C GLY A 66 5.95 9.65 -10.54
N THR A 67 5.51 10.89 -10.73
CA THR A 67 5.69 11.71 -11.96
C THR A 67 6.58 12.88 -11.66
#